data_AF-A0A3E0CNB7-F1
#
_entry.id   AF-A0A3E0CNB7-F1
#
_cell.length_a   1.000
_cell.length_b   1.000
_cell.length_c   1.000
_cell.angle_alpha   90.00
_cell.angle_beta   90.00
_cell.angle_gamma   90.00
#
_symmetry.space_group_name_H-M   'P 1'
#
loop_
_entity.id
_entity.type
_entity.pdbx_description
1 polymer ?
#
loop_
_entity_poly.entity_id
_entity_poly.type
_entity_poly.pdbx_seq_one_letter_code
_entity_poly.pdbx_strand_id
1 'polypeptide(L)'
;MRMFNVLIDTSVWLDLAENAKQTPLLDLVERLVADGQARLLMPRIVVNEFQKNRDRVARSSAKSLATHFNQVKSAIRKADGDKRQKDRVLGYLSDLDHRIPILGGAAEGVLTRIAAIISASTIIETSDAVKLRAADRALYRKAPCHHENKNSMADALLIETYVECVRTMSGAGQRFAFVTHNKHDFSAMDGNQKLPHADLAAMFSKIKSMYFINLAECLRRIDPMRVTHAMWEQEWEQEPRSLSEMLHAVDRLTTQVWYNRHKYREWQVEKGKIKIISQAAWNDGWAKRKLSTQTHISDDIWKGALKAAKKAERTLGAGNYGPWSDFEWGMINGKLSALRWMLGEDWDELYT
;
A
#
# COMPACT_ATOMS: atom_id res chain seq x y z
N MET A 1 -26.94 10.05 -27.44
CA MET A 1 -26.12 9.46 -26.34
C MET A 1 -26.39 10.26 -25.07
N ARG A 2 -26.45 9.62 -23.88
CA ARG A 2 -26.61 10.37 -22.61
C ARG A 2 -25.24 10.91 -22.20
N MET A 3 -25.15 12.18 -21.82
CA MET A 3 -23.94 12.83 -21.34
C MET A 3 -24.01 12.97 -19.83
N PHE A 4 -22.97 12.52 -19.12
CA PHE A 4 -22.85 12.74 -17.67
C PHE A 4 -21.94 13.93 -17.39
N ASN A 5 -22.44 14.91 -16.66
CA ASN A 5 -21.69 16.06 -16.17
C ASN A 5 -21.34 15.80 -14.70
N VAL A 6 -20.07 15.53 -14.41
CA VAL A 6 -19.62 15.05 -13.10
C VAL A 6 -18.81 16.12 -12.41
N LEU A 7 -19.24 16.56 -11.23
CA LEU A 7 -18.42 17.35 -10.32
C LEU A 7 -17.81 16.40 -9.29
N ILE A 8 -16.48 16.31 -9.31
CA ILE A 8 -15.69 15.54 -8.35
C ILE A 8 -15.07 16.54 -7.36
N ASP A 9 -15.46 16.43 -6.10
CA ASP A 9 -14.93 17.24 -5.00
C ASP A 9 -13.40 17.03 -4.84
N THR A 10 -12.70 18.06 -4.36
CA THR A 10 -11.25 18.04 -4.09
C THR A 10 -10.86 16.86 -3.20
N SER A 11 -11.69 16.53 -2.20
CA SER A 11 -11.43 15.40 -1.29
C SER A 11 -11.22 14.07 -2.03
N VAL A 12 -11.95 13.86 -3.12
CA VAL A 12 -11.87 12.65 -3.95
C VAL A 12 -10.61 12.65 -4.81
N TRP A 13 -10.25 13.80 -5.40
CA TRP A 13 -8.99 13.92 -6.17
C TRP A 13 -7.75 13.68 -5.31
N LEU A 14 -7.75 14.18 -4.08
CA LEU A 14 -6.63 13.98 -3.16
C LEU A 14 -6.56 12.51 -2.70
N ASP A 15 -7.69 11.85 -2.44
CA ASP A 15 -7.72 10.43 -2.09
C ASP A 15 -7.23 9.53 -3.24
N LEU A 16 -7.61 9.85 -4.50
CA LEU A 16 -7.07 9.18 -5.69
C LEU A 16 -5.55 9.31 -5.78
N ALA A 17 -4.99 10.47 -5.41
CA ALA A 17 -3.56 10.72 -5.43
C ALA A 17 -2.81 10.04 -4.28
N GLU A 18 -3.40 9.98 -3.08
CA GLU A 18 -2.80 9.34 -1.91
C GLU A 18 -2.81 7.81 -2.03
N ASN A 19 -3.81 7.24 -2.69
CA ASN A 19 -4.03 5.79 -2.74
C ASN A 19 -3.79 5.19 -4.12
N ALA A 20 -2.61 4.59 -4.32
CA ALA A 20 -2.23 3.90 -5.54
C ALA A 20 -3.23 2.81 -5.98
N LYS A 21 -3.97 2.18 -5.06
CA LYS A 21 -5.01 1.18 -5.39
C LYS A 21 -6.20 1.78 -6.14
N GLN A 22 -6.36 3.10 -6.14
CA GLN A 22 -7.44 3.78 -6.86
C GLN A 22 -7.05 4.28 -8.25
N THR A 23 -5.82 4.03 -8.69
CA THR A 23 -5.34 4.39 -10.05
C THR A 23 -6.28 3.93 -11.18
N PRO A 24 -6.92 2.74 -11.15
CA PRO A 24 -7.86 2.36 -12.22
C PRO A 24 -9.11 3.22 -12.30
N LEU A 25 -9.56 3.78 -11.16
CA LEU A 25 -10.68 4.72 -11.17
C LEU A 25 -10.29 5.98 -11.94
N LEU A 26 -9.03 6.44 -11.80
CA LEU A 26 -8.50 7.54 -12.58
C LEU A 26 -8.41 7.20 -14.06
N ASP A 27 -7.89 6.02 -14.42
CA ASP A 27 -7.84 5.54 -15.81
C ASP A 27 -9.24 5.53 -16.44
N LEU A 28 -10.24 5.07 -15.68
CA LEU A 28 -11.62 5.06 -16.15
C LEU A 28 -12.20 6.46 -16.31
N VAL A 29 -11.91 7.39 -15.40
CA VAL A 29 -12.29 8.80 -15.56
C VAL A 29 -11.71 9.37 -16.86
N GLU A 30 -10.41 9.17 -17.11
CA GLU A 30 -9.74 9.64 -18.33
C GLU A 30 -10.40 9.07 -19.59
N ARG A 31 -10.66 7.76 -19.63
CA ARG A 31 -11.33 7.10 -20.78
C ARG A 31 -12.76 7.61 -20.98
N LEU A 32 -13.56 7.74 -19.93
CA LEU A 32 -14.93 8.23 -20.03
C LEU A 32 -15.00 9.68 -20.54
N VAL A 33 -14.02 10.51 -20.16
CA VAL A 33 -13.88 11.88 -20.66
C VAL A 33 -13.44 11.88 -22.12
N ALA A 34 -12.43 11.08 -22.48
CA ALA A 34 -11.93 10.96 -23.85
C ALA A 34 -13.01 10.47 -24.83
N ASP A 35 -13.85 9.52 -24.41
CA ASP A 35 -14.93 8.95 -25.20
C ASP A 35 -16.18 9.87 -25.27
N GLY A 36 -16.15 11.02 -24.59
CA GLY A 36 -17.30 11.94 -24.52
C GLY A 36 -18.53 11.34 -23.82
N GLN A 37 -18.34 10.33 -22.96
CA GLN A 37 -19.40 9.76 -22.11
C GLN A 37 -19.57 10.57 -20.81
N ALA A 38 -18.49 11.21 -20.35
CA ALA A 38 -18.48 12.10 -19.21
C ALA A 38 -17.84 13.47 -19.55
N ARG A 39 -18.32 14.52 -18.91
CA ARG A 39 -17.74 15.85 -18.87
C ARG A 39 -17.47 16.21 -17.42
N LEU A 40 -16.26 16.65 -17.10
CA LEU A 40 -15.93 17.13 -15.76
C LEU A 40 -16.41 18.57 -15.60
N LEU A 41 -17.22 18.79 -14.56
CA LEU A 41 -17.54 20.13 -14.07
C LEU A 41 -16.41 20.51 -13.10
N MET A 42 -15.56 21.45 -13.49
CA MET A 42 -14.36 21.81 -12.74
C MET A 42 -14.45 23.23 -12.16
N PRO A 43 -15.06 23.42 -10.98
CA PRO A 43 -15.07 24.72 -10.30
C PRO A 43 -13.66 25.21 -9.97
N ARG A 44 -13.44 26.53 -10.04
CA ARG A 44 -12.17 27.17 -9.64
C ARG A 44 -11.73 26.77 -8.22
N ILE A 45 -12.67 26.57 -7.31
CA ILE A 45 -12.38 26.18 -5.92
C ILE A 45 -11.66 24.82 -5.83
N VAL A 46 -12.06 23.84 -6.66
CA VAL A 46 -11.40 22.52 -6.70
C VAL A 46 -9.97 22.65 -7.20
N VAL A 47 -9.74 23.48 -8.22
CA VAL A 47 -8.40 23.77 -8.75
C VAL A 47 -7.50 24.35 -7.67
N ASN A 48 -7.99 25.38 -6.97
CA ASN A 48 -7.23 26.10 -5.95
C ASN A 48 -6.90 25.19 -4.76
N GLU A 49 -7.88 24.41 -4.30
CA GLU A 49 -7.67 23.48 -3.19
C GLU A 49 -6.73 22.34 -3.58
N PHE A 50 -6.87 21.77 -4.78
CA PHE A 50 -5.95 20.74 -5.25
C PHE A 50 -4.50 21.27 -5.31
N GLN A 51 -4.27 22.45 -5.89
CA GLN A 51 -2.95 23.08 -5.95
C GLN A 51 -2.36 23.34 -4.57
N LYS A 52 -3.17 23.87 -3.63
CA LYS A 52 -2.74 24.14 -2.26
C LYS A 52 -2.35 22.87 -1.51
N ASN A 53 -3.00 21.74 -1.79
CA ASN A 53 -2.80 20.49 -1.08
C ASN A 53 -1.80 19.55 -1.77
N ARG A 54 -1.46 19.78 -3.05
CA ARG A 54 -0.60 18.91 -3.88
C ARG A 54 0.72 18.54 -3.19
N ASP A 55 1.49 19.53 -2.77
CA ASP A 55 2.81 19.30 -2.14
C ASP A 55 2.70 18.51 -0.84
N ARG A 56 1.62 18.72 -0.09
CA ARG A 56 1.37 17.98 1.15
C ARG A 56 1.08 16.52 0.84
N VAL A 57 0.25 16.24 -0.16
CA VAL A 57 -0.10 14.87 -0.59
C VAL A 57 1.13 14.13 -1.09
N ALA A 58 1.94 14.76 -1.94
CA ALA A 58 3.20 14.18 -2.43
C ALA A 58 4.13 13.75 -1.28
N ARG A 59 4.21 14.56 -0.21
CA ARG A 59 5.01 14.23 0.99
C ARG A 59 4.34 13.20 1.91
N SER A 60 3.01 13.16 1.97
CA SER A 60 2.24 12.27 2.84
C SER A 60 2.45 10.80 2.49
N SER A 61 2.39 10.45 1.19
CA SER A 61 2.57 9.08 0.72
C SER A 61 3.98 8.54 1.04
N ALA A 62 5.02 9.37 0.90
CA ALA A 62 6.38 9.02 1.30
C ALA A 62 6.53 8.88 2.84
N LYS A 63 5.82 9.74 3.60
CA LYS A 63 5.88 9.76 5.07
C LYS A 63 5.18 8.57 5.72
N SER A 64 4.03 8.14 5.19
CA SER A 64 3.31 6.94 5.67
C SER A 64 4.21 5.70 5.64
N LEU A 65 4.88 5.47 4.50
CA LEU A 65 5.81 4.34 4.35
C LEU A 65 6.98 4.48 5.34
N ALA A 66 7.60 5.65 5.43
CA ALA A 66 8.68 5.91 6.39
C ALA A 66 8.25 5.70 7.85
N THR A 67 7.03 6.08 8.23
CA THR A 67 6.49 5.86 9.57
C THR A 67 6.32 4.36 9.86
N HIS A 68 5.78 3.60 8.91
CA HIS A 68 5.66 2.14 9.06
C HIS A 68 7.03 1.46 9.17
N PHE A 69 8.01 1.84 8.34
CA PHE A 69 9.38 1.34 8.46
C PHE A 69 10.00 1.68 9.81
N ASN A 70 9.79 2.88 10.32
CA ASN A 70 10.27 3.28 11.66
C ASN A 70 9.59 2.49 12.79
N GLN A 71 8.30 2.18 12.67
CA GLN A 71 7.60 1.30 13.62
C GLN A 71 8.19 -0.11 13.61
N VAL A 72 8.49 -0.67 12.43
CA VAL A 72 9.15 -1.97 12.28
C VAL A 72 10.56 -1.95 12.90
N LYS A 73 11.38 -0.93 12.61
CA LYS A 73 12.70 -0.74 13.23
C LYS A 73 12.60 -0.65 14.76
N SER A 74 11.61 0.08 15.28
CA SER A 74 11.36 0.21 16.71
C SER A 74 10.96 -1.13 17.35
N ALA A 75 10.10 -1.91 16.70
CA ALA A 75 9.73 -3.24 17.16
C ALA A 75 10.93 -4.20 17.20
N ILE A 76 11.79 -4.18 16.19
CA ILE A 76 13.01 -5.02 16.13
C ILE A 76 14.01 -4.65 17.24
N ARG A 77 14.16 -3.35 17.53
CA ARG A 77 15.00 -2.88 18.65
C ARG A 77 14.50 -3.42 19.99
N LYS A 78 13.17 -3.51 20.17
CA LYS A 78 12.50 -3.95 21.41
C LYS A 78 12.33 -5.46 21.54
N ALA A 79 12.33 -6.22 20.45
CA ALA A 79 12.18 -7.68 20.47
C ALA A 79 13.35 -8.34 21.22
N ASP A 80 13.18 -9.48 21.89
CA ASP A 80 14.31 -10.23 22.47
C ASP A 80 15.03 -11.06 21.39
N GLY A 81 16.37 -11.04 21.36
CA GLY A 81 17.14 -11.76 20.34
C GLY A 81 18.62 -11.37 20.25
N ASP A 82 19.39 -12.11 19.45
CA ASP A 82 20.82 -11.88 19.26
C ASP A 82 21.11 -10.50 18.65
N LYS A 83 22.04 -9.77 19.28
CA LYS A 83 22.37 -8.38 18.92
C LYS A 83 22.93 -8.28 17.51
N ARG A 84 23.76 -9.24 17.08
CA ARG A 84 24.34 -9.25 15.72
C ARG A 84 23.29 -9.49 14.63
N GLN A 85 22.27 -10.30 14.92
CA GLN A 85 21.16 -10.53 13.98
C GLN A 85 20.27 -9.29 13.88
N LYS A 86 19.96 -8.64 15.01
CA LYS A 86 19.21 -7.37 15.02
C LYS A 86 19.92 -6.26 14.26
N ASP A 87 21.23 -6.10 14.48
CA ASP A 87 22.02 -5.06 13.83
C ASP A 87 22.07 -5.27 12.30
N ARG A 88 22.13 -6.53 11.83
CA ARG A 88 22.02 -6.86 10.40
C ARG A 88 20.67 -6.50 9.80
N VAL A 89 19.56 -6.87 10.46
CA VAL A 89 18.21 -6.55 9.97
C VAL A 89 17.95 -5.04 10.00
N LEU A 90 18.44 -4.33 11.03
CA LEU A 90 18.34 -2.87 11.12
C LEU A 90 19.19 -2.17 10.05
N GLY A 91 20.38 -2.70 9.74
CA GLY A 91 21.21 -2.21 8.63
C GLY A 91 20.46 -2.33 7.30
N TYR A 92 19.92 -3.51 7.02
CA TYR A 92 19.13 -3.76 5.81
C TYR A 92 17.90 -2.84 5.69
N LEU A 93 17.15 -2.66 6.77
CA LEU A 93 16.01 -1.74 6.80
C LEU A 93 16.43 -0.27 6.64
N SER A 94 17.68 0.07 6.96
CA SER A 94 18.21 1.43 6.78
C SER A 94 18.65 1.66 5.34
N ASP A 95 19.20 0.65 4.67
CA ASP A 95 19.51 0.73 3.23
C ASP A 95 18.24 0.89 2.38
N LEU A 96 17.12 0.32 2.83
CA LEU A 96 15.81 0.52 2.22
C LEU A 96 15.25 1.95 2.39
N ASP A 97 15.72 2.74 3.36
CA ASP A 97 15.27 4.14 3.53
C ASP A 97 15.57 4.96 2.27
N HIS A 98 16.66 4.65 1.56
CA HIS A 98 17.03 5.32 0.31
C HIS A 98 16.09 4.99 -0.86
N ARG A 99 15.29 3.92 -0.76
CA ARG A 99 14.29 3.50 -1.77
C ARG A 99 12.89 4.02 -1.48
N ILE A 100 12.61 4.48 -0.26
CA ILE A 100 11.32 5.06 0.12
C ILE A 100 10.91 6.26 -0.78
N PRO A 101 11.81 7.19 -1.16
CA PRO A 101 11.48 8.25 -2.11
C PRO A 101 11.08 7.74 -3.50
N ILE A 102 11.68 6.63 -3.95
CA ILE A 102 11.38 6.01 -5.25
C ILE A 102 9.99 5.37 -5.23
N LEU A 103 9.63 4.70 -4.13
CA LEU A 103 8.29 4.15 -3.90
C LEU A 103 7.24 5.25 -3.69
N GLY A 104 7.61 6.38 -3.09
CA GLY A 104 6.78 7.58 -2.95
C GLY A 104 6.49 8.32 -4.26
N GLY A 105 7.26 8.05 -5.33
CA GLY A 105 7.08 8.66 -6.65
C GLY A 105 5.78 8.28 -7.38
N ALA A 106 5.14 7.16 -6.99
CA ALA A 106 3.86 6.74 -7.58
C ALA A 106 2.76 7.80 -7.37
N ALA A 107 2.70 8.43 -6.19
CA ALA A 107 1.74 9.49 -5.91
C ALA A 107 2.00 10.75 -6.77
N GLU A 108 3.26 11.10 -7.03
CA GLU A 108 3.60 12.25 -7.89
C GLU A 108 3.18 12.02 -9.34
N GLY A 109 3.30 10.78 -9.84
CA GLY A 109 2.78 10.37 -11.14
C GLY A 109 1.26 10.57 -11.24
N VAL A 110 0.51 10.11 -10.24
CA VAL A 110 -0.95 10.29 -10.17
C VAL A 110 -1.35 11.77 -10.05
N LEU A 111 -0.66 12.53 -9.19
CA LEU A 111 -0.87 13.98 -9.05
C LEU A 111 -0.66 14.73 -10.36
N THR A 112 0.37 14.34 -11.13
CA THR A 112 0.66 14.94 -12.44
C THR A 112 -0.45 14.63 -13.45
N ARG A 113 -0.98 13.40 -13.45
CA ARG A 113 -2.13 13.02 -14.29
C ARG A 113 -3.39 13.80 -13.93
N ILE A 114 -3.71 13.90 -12.64
CA ILE A 114 -4.86 14.68 -12.16
C ILE A 114 -4.70 16.16 -12.54
N ALA A 115 -3.50 16.73 -12.40
CA ALA A 115 -3.22 18.10 -12.82
C ALA A 115 -3.48 18.30 -14.32
N ALA A 116 -3.11 17.34 -15.17
CA ALA A 116 -3.38 17.39 -16.61
C ALA A 116 -4.90 17.35 -16.90
N ILE A 117 -5.67 16.50 -16.21
CA ILE A 117 -7.14 16.46 -16.31
C ILE A 117 -7.76 17.80 -15.93
N ILE A 118 -7.32 18.39 -14.81
CA ILE A 118 -7.80 19.69 -14.34
C ILE A 118 -7.49 20.77 -15.37
N SER A 119 -6.26 20.81 -15.91
CA SER A 119 -5.85 21.79 -16.91
C SER A 119 -6.59 21.65 -18.25
N ALA A 120 -6.98 20.43 -18.64
CA ALA A 120 -7.77 20.18 -19.84
C ALA A 120 -9.26 20.49 -19.66
N SER A 121 -9.73 20.61 -18.42
CA SER A 121 -11.15 20.87 -18.11
C SER A 121 -11.51 22.34 -18.25
N THR A 122 -12.73 22.63 -18.70
CA THR A 122 -13.24 24.00 -18.68
C THR A 122 -13.52 24.42 -17.24
N ILE A 123 -12.81 25.45 -16.78
CA ILE A 123 -12.92 25.94 -15.41
C ILE A 123 -14.22 26.75 -15.27
N ILE A 124 -15.00 26.42 -14.25
CA ILE A 124 -16.26 27.07 -13.91
C ILE A 124 -15.99 28.10 -12.81
N GLU A 125 -16.16 29.38 -13.15
CA GLU A 125 -16.06 30.48 -12.19
C GLU A 125 -17.35 30.62 -11.38
N THR A 126 -17.18 30.94 -10.09
CA THR A 126 -18.33 31.10 -9.19
C THR A 126 -19.00 32.45 -9.42
N SER A 127 -20.27 32.42 -9.85
CA SER A 127 -21.07 33.63 -10.05
C SER A 127 -21.46 34.31 -8.74
N ASP A 128 -21.81 35.59 -8.79
CA ASP A 128 -22.27 36.32 -7.59
C ASP A 128 -23.58 35.76 -7.03
N ALA A 129 -24.47 35.25 -7.89
CA ALA A 129 -25.68 34.55 -7.45
C ALA A 129 -25.35 33.27 -6.67
N VAL A 130 -24.31 32.53 -7.06
CA VAL A 130 -23.83 31.36 -6.31
C VAL A 130 -23.24 31.79 -4.97
N LYS A 131 -22.42 32.86 -4.94
CA LYS A 131 -21.84 33.39 -3.69
C LYS A 131 -22.94 33.79 -2.69
N LEU A 132 -24.00 34.44 -3.16
CA LEU A 132 -25.15 34.81 -2.33
C LEU A 132 -25.83 33.57 -1.73
N ARG A 133 -26.14 32.55 -2.54
CA ARG A 133 -26.77 31.32 -2.02
C ARG A 133 -25.87 30.55 -1.06
N ALA A 134 -24.56 30.53 -1.30
CA ALA A 134 -23.60 29.93 -0.38
C ALA A 134 -23.53 30.71 0.95
N ALA A 135 -23.58 32.04 0.90
CA ALA A 135 -23.65 32.89 2.08
C ALA A 135 -24.95 32.67 2.87
N ASP A 136 -26.09 32.52 2.18
CA ASP A 136 -27.37 32.18 2.81
C ASP A 136 -27.28 30.84 3.56
N ARG A 137 -26.60 29.83 3.00
CA ARG A 137 -26.38 28.56 3.71
C ARG A 137 -25.62 28.76 5.02
N ALA A 138 -24.55 29.56 4.99
CA ALA A 138 -23.77 29.87 6.18
C ALA A 138 -24.61 30.66 7.21
N LEU A 139 -25.35 31.67 6.76
CA LEU A 139 -26.19 32.51 7.61
C LEU A 139 -27.29 31.71 8.30
N TYR A 140 -27.94 30.80 7.58
CA TYR A 140 -29.04 29.98 8.09
C TYR A 140 -28.60 28.60 8.62
N ARG A 141 -27.29 28.37 8.76
CA ARG A 141 -26.69 27.09 9.20
C ARG A 141 -27.25 25.87 8.45
N LYS A 142 -27.45 26.01 7.14
CA LYS A 142 -27.86 24.89 6.26
C LYS A 142 -26.65 24.14 5.77
N ALA A 143 -26.78 22.84 5.53
CA ALA A 143 -25.68 22.04 5.00
C ALA A 143 -25.07 22.66 3.73
N PRO A 144 -23.74 22.70 3.57
CA PRO A 144 -22.72 22.07 4.42
C PRO A 144 -22.28 22.89 5.66
N CYS A 145 -22.94 24.01 5.96
CA CYS A 145 -22.59 24.95 7.04
C CYS A 145 -23.35 24.72 8.35
N HIS A 146 -23.83 23.50 8.62
CA HIS A 146 -24.66 23.19 9.80
C HIS A 146 -23.86 22.85 11.06
N HIS A 147 -22.55 22.61 10.95
CA HIS A 147 -21.70 22.30 12.09
C HIS A 147 -21.25 23.56 12.84
N GLU A 148 -21.35 23.53 14.16
CA GLU A 148 -20.84 24.62 14.99
C GLU A 148 -19.32 24.71 14.91
N ASN A 149 -18.79 25.94 14.85
CA ASN A 149 -17.36 26.25 14.81
C ASN A 149 -16.60 25.70 13.59
N LYS A 150 -17.29 25.30 12.51
CA LYS A 150 -16.67 24.91 11.24
C LYS A 150 -17.06 25.89 10.12
N ASN A 151 -16.06 26.44 9.44
CA ASN A 151 -16.30 27.28 8.26
C ASN A 151 -16.31 26.40 7.00
N SER A 152 -17.52 26.05 6.55
CA SER A 152 -17.75 25.24 5.34
C SER A 152 -18.14 26.09 4.12
N MET A 153 -17.73 27.36 4.06
CA MET A 153 -18.08 28.25 2.94
C MET A 153 -17.57 27.71 1.60
N ALA A 154 -16.40 27.06 1.59
CA ALA A 154 -15.86 26.41 0.40
C ALA A 154 -16.79 25.29 -0.12
N ASP A 155 -17.20 24.39 0.77
CA ASP A 155 -18.16 23.33 0.47
C ASP A 155 -19.52 23.90 0.00
N ALA A 156 -19.96 25.01 0.59
CA ALA A 156 -21.20 25.69 0.18
C ALA A 156 -21.09 26.28 -1.24
N LEU A 157 -19.97 26.92 -1.57
CA LEU A 157 -19.69 27.41 -2.92
C LEU A 157 -19.59 26.26 -3.93
N LEU A 158 -19.02 25.12 -3.52
CA LEU A 158 -18.87 23.93 -4.36
C LEU A 158 -20.24 23.37 -4.77
N ILE A 159 -21.12 23.13 -3.80
CA ILE A 159 -22.45 22.55 -4.08
C ILE A 159 -23.38 23.55 -4.77
N GLU A 160 -23.31 24.84 -4.44
CA GLU A 160 -24.13 25.84 -5.13
C GLU A 160 -23.66 26.08 -6.57
N THR A 161 -22.36 25.95 -6.85
CA THR A 161 -21.82 25.92 -8.22
C THR A 161 -22.34 24.71 -8.99
N TYR A 162 -22.34 23.52 -8.37
CA TYR A 162 -22.92 22.32 -8.97
C TYR A 162 -24.38 22.54 -9.36
N VAL A 163 -25.19 23.06 -8.42
CA VAL A 163 -26.62 23.31 -8.63
C VAL A 163 -26.85 24.32 -9.76
N GLU A 164 -26.03 25.36 -9.85
CA GLU A 164 -26.08 26.32 -10.96
C GLU A 164 -25.83 25.62 -12.31
N CYS A 165 -24.86 24.70 -12.38
CA CYS A 165 -24.62 23.91 -13.59
C CYS A 165 -25.81 23.00 -13.93
N VAL A 166 -26.42 22.35 -12.92
CA VAL A 166 -27.62 21.53 -13.13
C VAL A 166 -28.78 22.37 -13.69
N ARG A 167 -28.89 23.64 -13.31
CA ARG A 167 -29.92 24.55 -13.81
C ARG A 167 -29.63 24.99 -15.24
N THR A 168 -28.44 25.54 -15.47
CA THR A 168 -28.06 26.20 -16.74
C THR A 168 -27.73 25.23 -17.86
N MET A 169 -27.18 24.05 -17.56
CA MET A 169 -26.77 23.06 -18.53
C MET A 169 -27.80 21.93 -18.72
N SER A 170 -28.99 22.07 -18.12
CA SER A 170 -30.01 21.02 -18.23
C SER A 170 -30.64 20.93 -19.62
N GLY A 171 -30.96 19.72 -20.03
CA GLY A 171 -31.59 19.44 -21.32
C GLY A 171 -31.81 17.94 -21.52
N ALA A 172 -32.42 17.58 -22.64
CA ALA A 172 -32.62 16.18 -23.01
C ALA A 172 -31.28 15.45 -23.09
N GLY A 173 -31.19 14.28 -22.43
CA GLY A 173 -29.96 13.47 -22.42
C GLY A 173 -28.86 13.94 -21.45
N GLN A 174 -29.01 15.09 -20.78
CA GLN A 174 -28.06 15.57 -19.78
C GLN A 174 -28.33 14.96 -18.41
N ARG A 175 -27.28 14.41 -17.81
CA ARG A 175 -27.27 13.82 -16.46
C ARG A 175 -26.17 14.50 -15.66
N PHE A 176 -26.36 14.60 -14.35
CA PHE A 176 -25.43 15.25 -13.45
C PHE A 176 -25.10 14.34 -12.28
N ALA A 177 -23.87 14.39 -11.81
CA ALA A 177 -23.42 13.66 -10.63
C ALA A 177 -22.51 14.54 -9.79
N PHE A 178 -22.76 14.57 -8.48
CA PHE A 178 -21.87 15.16 -7.48
C PHE A 178 -21.22 14.03 -6.68
N VAL A 179 -19.89 14.04 -6.58
CA VAL A 179 -19.11 13.03 -5.89
C VAL A 179 -18.26 13.69 -4.81
N THR A 180 -18.38 13.25 -3.56
CA THR A 180 -17.59 13.76 -2.43
C THR A 180 -17.26 12.65 -1.43
N HIS A 181 -16.12 12.74 -0.73
CA HIS A 181 -15.85 11.91 0.44
C HIS A 181 -16.30 12.56 1.76
N ASN A 182 -16.70 13.83 1.73
CA ASN A 182 -17.11 14.58 2.92
C ASN A 182 -18.57 14.26 3.32
N LYS A 183 -18.75 13.07 3.92
CA LYS A 183 -20.06 12.59 4.36
C LYS A 183 -20.63 13.42 5.52
N HIS A 184 -19.77 13.98 6.36
CA HIS A 184 -20.19 14.74 7.53
C HIS A 184 -20.96 16.02 7.15
N ASP A 185 -20.59 16.65 6.04
CA ASP A 185 -21.21 17.91 5.62
C ASP A 185 -22.29 17.72 4.55
N PHE A 186 -22.21 16.64 3.77
CA PHE A 186 -23.09 16.44 2.62
C PHE A 186 -24.10 15.30 2.75
N SER A 187 -23.89 14.34 3.66
CA SER A 187 -24.78 13.19 3.82
C SER A 187 -25.82 13.40 4.92
N ALA A 188 -26.86 12.57 4.91
CA ALA A 188 -27.80 12.48 6.03
C ALA A 188 -27.06 12.10 7.33
N MET A 189 -27.33 12.84 8.41
CA MET A 189 -26.64 12.66 9.71
C MET A 189 -27.09 11.39 10.43
N ASP A 190 -28.38 11.03 10.30
CA ASP A 190 -28.95 9.82 10.88
C ASP A 190 -29.46 8.89 9.77
N GLY A 191 -28.87 7.70 9.67
CA GLY A 191 -29.28 6.65 8.73
C GLY A 191 -28.31 6.42 7.57
N ASN A 192 -28.84 6.28 6.35
CA ASN A 192 -28.03 5.89 5.18
C ASN A 192 -27.23 7.07 4.62
N GLN A 193 -25.93 7.12 4.90
CA GLN A 193 -25.01 8.15 4.41
C GLN A 193 -24.89 8.23 2.87
N LYS A 194 -25.41 7.24 2.12
CA LYS A 194 -25.53 7.35 0.66
C LYS A 194 -26.61 8.33 0.22
N LEU A 195 -27.46 8.79 1.14
CA LEU A 195 -28.45 9.82 0.89
C LEU A 195 -27.85 11.20 1.23
N PRO A 196 -28.16 12.24 0.43
CA PRO A 196 -27.73 13.59 0.73
C PRO A 196 -28.40 14.11 2.01
N HIS A 197 -27.79 15.11 2.65
CA HIS A 197 -28.38 15.84 3.77
C HIS A 197 -29.76 16.41 3.41
N ALA A 198 -30.66 16.54 4.39
CA ALA A 198 -32.04 16.99 4.17
C ALA A 198 -32.11 18.35 3.43
N ASP A 199 -31.25 19.29 3.80
CA ASP A 199 -31.13 20.62 3.14
C ASP A 199 -30.68 20.57 1.68
N LEU A 200 -30.12 19.44 1.23
CA LEU A 200 -29.61 19.22 -0.11
C LEU A 200 -30.48 18.23 -0.90
N ALA A 201 -31.35 17.47 -0.25
CA ALA A 201 -32.11 16.38 -0.87
C ALA A 201 -32.90 16.82 -2.11
N ALA A 202 -33.51 18.01 -2.08
CA ALA A 202 -34.27 18.57 -3.20
C ALA A 202 -33.42 18.84 -4.46
N MET A 203 -32.09 18.90 -4.32
CA MET A 203 -31.15 19.15 -5.42
C MET A 203 -30.82 17.88 -6.21
N PHE A 204 -31.18 16.72 -5.65
CA PHE A 204 -30.86 15.41 -6.20
C PHE A 204 -32.12 14.63 -6.57
N SER A 205 -31.98 13.75 -7.55
CA SER A 205 -33.00 12.82 -8.03
C SER A 205 -32.33 11.55 -8.53
N LYS A 206 -33.09 10.46 -8.63
CA LYS A 206 -32.56 9.16 -9.10
C LYS A 206 -32.03 9.18 -10.54
N ILE A 207 -32.34 10.23 -11.30
CA ILE A 207 -32.10 10.27 -12.73
C ILE A 207 -31.34 11.53 -13.15
N LYS A 208 -31.82 12.75 -12.83
CA LYS A 208 -31.24 13.97 -13.41
C LYS A 208 -29.95 14.41 -12.70
N SER A 209 -29.95 14.43 -11.38
CA SER A 209 -28.87 14.96 -10.54
C SER A 209 -28.62 13.96 -9.43
N MET A 210 -27.50 13.24 -9.46
CA MET A 210 -27.22 12.14 -8.55
C MET A 210 -26.14 12.53 -7.54
N TYR A 211 -26.21 11.93 -6.36
CA TYR A 211 -25.28 12.13 -5.26
C TYR A 211 -24.52 10.83 -5.01
N PHE A 212 -23.20 10.90 -4.87
CA PHE A 212 -22.34 9.76 -4.58
C PHE A 212 -21.31 10.12 -3.52
N ILE A 213 -21.08 9.17 -2.60
CA ILE A 213 -20.02 9.27 -1.59
C ILE A 213 -18.73 8.53 -2.01
N ASN A 214 -18.74 7.93 -3.19
CA ASN A 214 -17.69 7.11 -3.75
C ASN A 214 -17.69 7.23 -5.28
N LEU A 215 -16.53 7.55 -5.85
CA LEU A 215 -16.34 7.67 -7.28
C LEU A 215 -16.68 6.36 -8.03
N ALA A 216 -16.30 5.20 -7.51
CA ALA A 216 -16.58 3.92 -8.16
C ALA A 216 -18.09 3.67 -8.39
N GLU A 217 -18.94 4.09 -7.45
CA GLU A 217 -20.40 3.99 -7.62
C GLU A 217 -20.91 4.96 -8.69
N CYS A 218 -20.34 6.16 -8.76
CA CYS A 218 -20.64 7.12 -9.83
C CYS A 218 -20.22 6.57 -11.20
N LEU A 219 -19.00 6.05 -11.34
CA LEU A 219 -18.52 5.50 -12.61
C LEU A 219 -19.34 4.28 -13.03
N ARG A 220 -19.74 3.42 -12.08
CA ARG A 220 -20.61 2.25 -12.37
C ARG A 220 -21.98 2.68 -12.86
N ARG A 221 -22.47 3.85 -12.46
CA ARG A 221 -23.72 4.42 -12.96
C ARG A 221 -23.62 4.88 -14.41
N ILE A 222 -22.43 5.30 -14.84
CA ILE A 222 -22.12 5.77 -16.20
C ILE A 222 -21.90 4.57 -17.12
N ASP A 223 -20.98 3.68 -16.75
CA ASP A 223 -20.63 2.48 -17.53
C ASP A 223 -20.34 1.29 -16.59
N PRO A 224 -21.35 0.44 -16.31
CA PRO A 224 -21.18 -0.72 -15.43
C PRO A 224 -20.14 -1.72 -15.94
N MET A 225 -20.11 -2.02 -17.24
CA MET A 225 -19.25 -3.07 -17.80
C MET A 225 -17.78 -2.67 -17.71
N ARG A 226 -17.46 -1.41 -18.01
CA ARG A 226 -16.08 -0.92 -17.91
C ARG A 226 -15.55 -0.90 -16.49
N VAL A 227 -16.38 -0.55 -15.50
CA VAL A 227 -15.99 -0.65 -14.09
C VAL A 227 -15.68 -2.09 -13.71
N THR A 228 -16.56 -3.03 -14.07
CA THR A 228 -16.33 -4.45 -13.76
C THR A 228 -15.04 -4.96 -14.39
N HIS A 229 -14.77 -4.62 -15.66
CA HIS A 229 -13.53 -5.02 -16.33
C HIS A 229 -12.28 -4.42 -15.67
N ALA A 230 -12.29 -3.11 -15.38
CA ALA A 230 -11.16 -2.43 -14.75
C ALA A 230 -10.89 -2.96 -13.33
N MET A 231 -11.93 -3.32 -12.58
CA MET A 231 -11.79 -3.96 -11.28
C MET A 231 -11.25 -5.40 -11.39
N TRP A 232 -11.69 -6.16 -12.40
CA TRP A 232 -11.20 -7.52 -12.65
C TRP A 232 -9.73 -7.54 -13.10
N GLU A 233 -9.30 -6.66 -14.00
CA GLU A 233 -7.89 -6.61 -14.46
C GLU A 233 -6.89 -6.43 -13.30
N GLN A 234 -7.30 -5.75 -12.22
CA GLN A 234 -6.46 -5.54 -11.04
C GLN A 234 -6.61 -6.58 -9.92
N GLU A 235 -7.76 -7.27 -9.76
CA GLU A 235 -7.87 -8.38 -8.80
C GLU A 235 -6.83 -9.49 -9.08
N TRP A 236 -6.32 -9.58 -10.32
CA TRP A 236 -5.25 -10.49 -10.72
C TRP A 236 -3.83 -9.96 -10.46
N GLU A 237 -3.65 -8.71 -10.04
CA GLU A 237 -2.38 -8.25 -9.46
C GLU A 237 -2.26 -8.84 -8.05
N GLN A 238 -1.61 -10.01 -7.94
CA GLN A 238 -1.35 -10.63 -6.65
C GLN A 238 -0.60 -9.65 -5.74
N GLU A 239 -1.16 -9.38 -4.56
CA GLU A 239 -0.47 -8.54 -3.57
C GLU A 239 0.93 -9.13 -3.30
N PRO A 240 2.00 -8.35 -3.48
CA PRO A 240 3.34 -8.80 -3.16
C PRO A 240 3.42 -9.24 -1.70
N ARG A 241 4.12 -10.34 -1.41
CA ARG A 241 4.37 -10.77 -0.03
C ARG A 241 5.03 -9.63 0.76
N SER A 242 4.62 -9.46 2.01
CA SER A 242 5.22 -8.43 2.86
C SER A 242 6.69 -8.73 3.14
N LEU A 243 7.53 -7.69 3.35
CA LEU A 243 8.94 -7.89 3.71
C LEU A 243 9.10 -8.75 4.97
N SER A 244 8.20 -8.62 5.95
CA SER A 244 8.22 -9.44 7.16
C SER A 244 7.98 -10.92 6.85
N GLU A 245 7.04 -11.22 5.95
CA GLU A 245 6.77 -12.59 5.52
C GLU A 245 7.98 -13.18 4.78
N MET A 246 8.62 -12.38 3.93
CA MET A 246 9.81 -12.77 3.19
C MET A 246 11.01 -13.04 4.12
N LEU A 247 11.28 -12.16 5.09
CA LEU A 247 12.35 -12.36 6.06
C LEU A 247 12.09 -13.58 6.97
N HIS A 248 10.86 -13.79 7.41
CA HIS A 248 10.49 -14.99 8.17
C HIS A 248 10.69 -16.27 7.34
N ALA A 249 10.37 -16.22 6.05
CA ALA A 249 10.64 -17.34 5.14
C ALA A 249 12.15 -17.59 4.98
N VAL A 250 12.99 -16.54 4.85
CA VAL A 250 14.45 -16.66 4.78
C VAL A 250 15.04 -17.29 6.04
N ASP A 251 14.63 -16.84 7.23
CA ASP A 251 15.11 -17.37 8.51
C ASP A 251 14.75 -18.86 8.66
N ARG A 252 13.51 -19.22 8.34
CA ARG A 252 13.04 -20.61 8.34
C ARG A 252 13.83 -21.48 7.37
N LEU A 253 13.97 -21.04 6.11
CA LEU A 253 14.68 -21.80 5.07
C LEU A 253 16.18 -21.93 5.41
N THR A 254 16.80 -20.88 5.94
CA THR A 254 18.20 -20.91 6.43
C THR A 254 18.36 -21.94 7.55
N THR A 255 17.43 -21.97 8.50
CA THR A 255 17.44 -22.95 9.60
C THR A 255 17.27 -24.37 9.08
N GLN A 256 16.40 -24.60 8.09
CA GLN A 256 16.22 -25.89 7.43
C GLN A 256 17.50 -26.35 6.73
N VAL A 257 18.16 -25.43 6.00
CA VAL A 257 19.40 -25.73 5.30
C VAL A 257 20.52 -26.10 6.28
N TRP A 258 20.69 -25.30 7.33
CA TRP A 258 21.67 -25.56 8.39
C TRP A 258 21.41 -26.90 9.08
N TYR A 259 20.14 -27.20 9.42
CA TYR A 259 19.78 -28.45 10.09
C TYR A 259 20.09 -29.67 9.21
N ASN A 260 19.78 -29.62 7.91
CA ASN A 260 20.13 -30.69 6.97
C ASN A 260 21.64 -30.98 6.98
N ARG A 261 22.45 -29.92 6.85
CA ARG A 261 23.92 -30.01 6.87
C ARG A 261 24.44 -30.56 8.18
N HIS A 262 23.80 -30.19 9.30
CA HIS A 262 24.13 -30.71 10.62
C HIS A 262 23.85 -32.22 10.74
N LYS A 263 22.69 -32.70 10.28
CA LYS A 263 22.36 -34.14 10.27
C LYS A 263 23.34 -34.94 9.40
N TYR A 264 23.76 -34.39 8.26
CA TYR A 264 24.81 -35.01 7.46
C TYR A 264 26.15 -35.07 8.21
N ARG A 265 26.51 -34.02 8.96
CA ARG A 265 27.69 -34.03 9.83
C ARG A 265 27.59 -35.06 10.96
N GLU A 266 26.43 -35.20 11.62
CA GLU A 266 26.20 -36.26 12.62
C GLU A 266 26.44 -37.65 12.02
N TRP A 267 25.89 -37.91 10.84
CA TRP A 267 26.15 -39.16 10.13
C TRP A 267 27.65 -39.37 9.82
N GLN A 268 28.39 -38.32 9.45
CA GLN A 268 29.84 -38.42 9.23
C GLN A 268 30.62 -38.73 10.52
N VAL A 269 30.19 -38.18 11.65
CA VAL A 269 30.76 -38.49 12.97
C VAL A 269 30.48 -39.95 13.34
N GLU A 270 29.23 -40.41 13.18
CA GLU A 270 28.83 -41.80 13.45
C GLU A 270 29.61 -42.81 12.59
N LYS A 271 29.90 -42.46 11.33
CA LYS A 271 30.73 -43.28 10.44
C LYS A 271 32.24 -43.12 10.66
N GLY A 272 32.66 -42.33 11.65
CA GLY A 272 34.07 -42.10 11.98
C GLY A 272 34.85 -41.27 10.95
N LYS A 273 34.16 -40.63 9.99
CA LYS A 273 34.76 -39.74 8.98
C LYS A 273 35.19 -38.40 9.59
N ILE A 274 34.44 -37.93 10.59
CA ILE A 274 34.80 -36.78 11.42
C ILE A 274 35.11 -37.28 12.83
N LYS A 275 36.29 -36.93 13.35
CA LYS A 275 36.71 -37.27 14.71
C LYS A 275 36.43 -36.12 15.67
N ILE A 276 35.73 -36.41 16.76
CA ILE A 276 35.58 -35.47 17.87
C ILE A 276 36.84 -35.55 18.73
N ILE A 277 37.50 -34.43 18.95
CA ILE A 277 38.71 -34.32 19.78
C ILE A 277 38.51 -33.28 20.88
N SER A 278 39.28 -33.38 21.96
CA SER A 278 39.22 -32.38 23.03
C SER A 278 39.68 -31.01 22.54
N GLN A 279 39.16 -29.95 23.14
CA GLN A 279 39.59 -28.57 22.85
C GLN A 279 41.13 -28.38 22.95
N ALA A 280 41.78 -29.05 23.91
CA ALA A 280 43.24 -29.01 24.06
C ALA A 280 43.97 -29.65 22.85
N ALA A 281 43.50 -30.82 22.40
CA ALA A 281 44.06 -31.50 21.22
C ALA A 281 43.77 -30.73 19.92
N TRP A 282 42.62 -30.06 19.84
CA TRP A 282 42.28 -29.16 18.75
C TRP A 282 43.28 -27.99 18.65
N ASN A 283 43.51 -27.30 19.77
CA ASN A 283 44.41 -26.14 19.79
C ASN A 283 45.86 -26.53 19.43
N ASP A 284 46.35 -27.66 19.95
CA ASP A 284 47.69 -28.16 19.63
C ASP A 284 47.84 -28.58 18.16
N GLY A 285 46.88 -29.33 17.63
CA GLY A 285 46.91 -29.81 16.25
C GLY A 285 46.65 -28.72 15.22
N TRP A 286 45.87 -27.69 15.56
CA TRP A 286 45.62 -26.53 14.72
C TRP A 286 46.88 -25.66 14.59
N ALA A 287 47.55 -25.38 15.72
CA ALA A 287 48.82 -24.65 15.73
C ALA A 287 49.90 -25.34 14.88
N LYS A 288 49.87 -26.68 14.82
CA LYS A 288 50.77 -27.52 14.04
C LYS A 288 50.32 -27.77 12.59
N ARG A 289 49.18 -27.20 12.15
CA ARG A 289 48.54 -27.42 10.83
C ARG A 289 48.30 -28.90 10.49
N LYS A 290 48.09 -29.74 11.50
CA LYS A 290 47.86 -31.19 11.34
C LYS A 290 46.37 -31.56 11.32
N LEU A 291 45.48 -30.58 11.53
CA LEU A 291 44.05 -30.78 11.62
C LEU A 291 43.32 -30.05 10.49
N SER A 292 42.17 -30.59 10.09
CA SER A 292 41.25 -29.98 9.14
C SER A 292 39.84 -30.00 9.72
N THR A 293 39.10 -28.92 9.51
CA THR A 293 37.68 -28.78 9.88
C THR A 293 36.76 -29.74 9.10
N GLN A 294 37.29 -30.40 8.07
CA GLN A 294 36.60 -31.46 7.31
C GLN A 294 36.70 -32.84 7.97
N THR A 295 37.70 -33.06 8.84
CA THR A 295 38.00 -34.39 9.42
C THR A 295 37.98 -34.38 10.94
N HIS A 296 38.02 -33.22 11.59
CA HIS A 296 38.04 -33.09 13.03
C HIS A 296 37.06 -32.01 13.50
N ILE A 297 36.57 -32.14 14.72
CA ILE A 297 35.78 -31.13 15.40
C ILE A 297 36.10 -31.12 16.90
N SER A 298 36.17 -29.95 17.52
CA SER A 298 36.29 -29.84 18.98
C SER A 298 35.02 -30.31 19.67
N ASP A 299 35.16 -30.99 20.81
CA ASP A 299 34.06 -31.46 21.64
C ASP A 299 33.14 -30.33 22.12
N ASP A 300 33.69 -29.16 22.45
CA ASP A 300 32.90 -27.99 22.86
C ASP A 300 32.04 -27.43 21.72
N ILE A 301 32.60 -27.36 20.51
CA ILE A 301 31.86 -26.94 19.30
C ILE A 301 30.78 -27.95 18.98
N TRP A 302 31.07 -29.25 19.12
CA TRP A 302 30.10 -30.31 18.89
C TRP A 302 28.92 -30.26 19.87
N LYS A 303 29.20 -30.08 21.18
CA LYS A 303 28.17 -29.86 22.20
C LYS A 303 27.30 -28.63 21.88
N GLY A 304 27.91 -27.55 21.39
CA GLY A 304 27.19 -26.37 20.93
C GLY A 304 26.28 -26.65 19.74
N ALA A 305 26.78 -27.38 18.73
CA ALA A 305 26.02 -27.76 17.54
C ALA A 305 24.79 -28.62 17.90
N LEU A 306 24.93 -29.59 18.79
CA LEU A 306 23.82 -30.42 19.28
C LEU A 306 22.74 -29.60 20.00
N LYS A 307 23.15 -28.60 20.80
CA LYS A 307 22.19 -27.67 21.43
C LYS A 307 21.46 -26.81 20.40
N ALA A 308 22.17 -26.35 19.38
CA ALA A 308 21.58 -25.58 18.29
C ALA A 308 20.60 -26.43 17.45
N ALA A 309 20.89 -27.71 17.24
CA ALA A 309 20.00 -28.64 16.54
C ALA A 309 18.65 -28.81 17.26
N LYS A 310 18.69 -29.04 18.57
CA LYS A 310 17.48 -29.09 19.41
C LYS A 310 16.71 -27.77 19.45
N LYS A 311 17.38 -26.63 19.24
CA LYS A 311 16.71 -25.33 19.11
C LYS A 311 16.04 -25.22 17.74
N ALA A 312 16.73 -25.59 16.67
CA ALA A 312 16.18 -25.60 15.31
C ALA A 312 14.93 -26.49 15.19
N GLU A 313 14.92 -27.68 15.78
CA GLU A 313 13.74 -28.57 15.81
C GLU A 313 12.53 -27.90 16.48
N ARG A 314 12.75 -27.21 17.60
CA ARG A 314 11.70 -26.47 18.31
C ARG A 314 11.19 -25.28 17.50
N THR A 315 12.08 -24.55 16.85
CA THR A 315 11.74 -23.37 16.04
C THR A 315 11.00 -23.74 14.75
N LEU A 316 11.43 -24.81 14.08
CA LEU A 316 10.83 -25.26 12.83
C LEU A 316 9.49 -25.99 13.05
N GLY A 317 9.35 -26.69 14.18
CA GLY A 317 8.17 -27.50 14.47
C GLY A 317 8.18 -28.86 13.74
N ALA A 318 7.35 -29.79 14.21
CA ALA A 318 7.29 -31.15 13.66
C ALA A 318 6.99 -31.16 12.16
N GLY A 319 7.72 -31.98 11.40
CA GLY A 319 7.57 -32.12 9.94
C GLY A 319 8.32 -31.08 9.10
N ASN A 320 8.91 -30.05 9.70
CA ASN A 320 9.57 -28.96 8.96
C ASN A 320 11.10 -29.03 8.93
N TYR A 321 11.72 -30.12 9.41
CA TYR A 321 13.18 -30.28 9.47
C TYR A 321 13.67 -31.59 8.81
N GLY A 322 12.85 -32.17 7.92
CA GLY A 322 13.16 -33.36 7.14
C GLY A 322 12.76 -34.67 7.83
N PRO A 323 13.14 -35.83 7.24
CA PRO A 323 13.93 -35.97 6.02
C PRO A 323 13.19 -35.44 4.78
N TRP A 324 13.95 -34.89 3.82
CA TRP A 324 13.44 -34.37 2.56
C TRP A 324 13.91 -35.24 1.40
N SER A 325 13.08 -35.38 0.37
CA SER A 325 13.50 -35.89 -0.94
C SER A 325 14.45 -34.91 -1.65
N ASP A 326 15.18 -35.40 -2.67
CA ASP A 326 16.06 -34.56 -3.49
C ASP A 326 15.31 -33.36 -4.11
N PHE A 327 14.05 -33.57 -4.50
CA PHE A 327 13.20 -32.52 -5.05
C PHE A 327 12.84 -31.47 -3.99
N GLU A 328 12.36 -31.88 -2.82
CA GLU A 328 12.01 -30.95 -1.73
C GLU A 328 13.24 -30.18 -1.26
N TRP A 329 14.40 -30.84 -1.18
CA TRP A 329 15.66 -30.21 -0.86
C TRP A 329 16.09 -29.18 -1.90
N GLY A 330 15.96 -29.51 -3.19
CA GLY A 330 16.17 -28.57 -4.30
C GLY A 330 15.25 -27.34 -4.20
N MET A 331 13.96 -27.56 -3.89
CA MET A 331 12.99 -26.47 -3.71
C MET A 331 13.31 -25.58 -2.50
N ILE A 332 13.80 -26.14 -1.40
CA ILE A 332 14.21 -25.37 -0.21
C ILE A 332 15.38 -24.45 -0.55
N ASN A 333 16.43 -24.98 -1.19
CA ASN A 333 17.59 -24.19 -1.59
C ASN A 333 17.22 -23.12 -2.65
N GLY A 334 16.43 -23.50 -3.66
CA GLY A 334 15.97 -22.56 -4.69
C GLY A 334 15.13 -21.41 -4.15
N LYS A 335 14.19 -21.69 -3.22
CA LYS A 335 13.39 -20.66 -2.54
C LYS A 335 14.28 -19.72 -1.72
N LEU A 336 15.28 -20.26 -1.02
CA LEU A 336 16.20 -19.46 -0.22
C LEU A 336 17.04 -18.53 -1.10
N SER A 337 17.62 -19.05 -2.18
CA SER A 337 18.42 -18.25 -3.13
C SER A 337 17.58 -17.17 -3.81
N ALA A 338 16.35 -17.48 -4.25
CA ALA A 338 15.47 -16.50 -4.86
C ALA A 338 15.12 -15.35 -3.91
N LEU A 339 14.84 -15.66 -2.64
CA LEU A 339 14.54 -14.64 -1.62
C LEU A 339 15.78 -13.81 -1.27
N ARG A 340 16.96 -14.43 -1.13
CA ARG A 340 18.23 -13.74 -0.87
C ARG A 340 18.61 -12.80 -2.01
N TRP A 341 18.49 -13.25 -3.26
CA TRP A 341 18.75 -12.43 -4.44
C TRP A 341 17.80 -11.24 -4.53
N MET A 342 16.49 -11.46 -4.31
CA MET A 342 15.51 -10.37 -4.26
C MET A 342 15.82 -9.37 -3.13
N LEU A 343 16.38 -9.84 -2.01
CA LEU A 343 16.85 -8.99 -0.93
C LEU A 343 18.20 -8.30 -1.25
N GLY A 344 18.89 -8.65 -2.34
CA GLY A 344 20.12 -7.99 -2.79
C GLY A 344 21.41 -8.72 -2.43
N GLU A 345 21.35 -9.98 -1.99
CA GLU A 345 22.52 -10.87 -1.93
C GLU A 345 22.87 -11.38 -3.34
N ASP A 346 24.15 -11.65 -3.61
CA ASP A 346 24.56 -12.25 -4.88
C ASP A 346 24.25 -13.76 -4.92
N TRP A 347 24.08 -14.30 -6.14
CA TRP A 347 23.78 -15.72 -6.35
C TRP A 347 24.85 -16.66 -5.78
N ASP A 348 26.10 -16.20 -5.69
CA ASP A 348 27.26 -16.99 -5.33
C ASP A 348 27.61 -16.93 -3.82
N GLU A 349 26.78 -16.31 -2.99
CA GLU A 349 27.00 -16.26 -1.54
C GLU A 349 26.67 -17.60 -0.86
N LEU A 350 27.70 -18.43 -0.63
CA LEU A 350 27.57 -19.81 -0.13
C LEU A 350 27.60 -19.98 1.41
N TYR A 351 27.47 -18.91 2.21
CA TYR A 351 27.81 -18.91 3.64
C TYR A 351 26.77 -19.54 4.59
N THR A 352 25.87 -20.41 4.11
CA THR A 352 24.75 -20.94 4.91
C THR A 352 25.12 -22.07 5.87
#